data_AF-A0A7Y7ECX5-F1
#
_entry.id   AF-A0A7Y7ECX5-F1
#
_cell.length_a   1.000
_cell.length_b   1.000
_cell.length_c   1.000
_cell.angle_alpha   90.00
_cell.angle_beta   90.00
_cell.angle_gamma   90.00
#
_symmetry.space_group_name_H-M   'P 1'
#
loop_
_entity.id
_entity.type
_entity.pdbx_description
1 polymer ?
#
loop_
_entity_poly.entity_id
_entity_poly.type
_entity_poly.pdbx_seq_one_letter_code
_entity_poly.pdbx_strand_id
1 'polypeptide(L)'
;MAFLTKLKWILGISLVFLLIAATNLVDRSNFVQVKESVMTIYEDRLVVKDLILDMYKDMQKKKVAILTEDQQFFTQDNQAVNRNLSTLIERYEATKLTDNEGVVFEELKANIQSLLAAESQVEADNPEVESNLLGMISQIEANLDDLSDIQISEGRRQVSITKRATDSIELFTQLEIYVLIFLAIVIQVIILYRPSKD
;
A
#
# COMPACT_ATOMS: atom_id res chain seq x y z
N MET A 1 -12.88 -59.56 4.99
CA MET A 1 -13.76 -58.72 5.82
C MET A 1 -12.97 -57.64 6.58
N ALA A 2 -12.10 -57.98 7.55
CA ALA A 2 -11.44 -56.98 8.42
C ALA A 2 -10.49 -55.99 7.71
N PHE A 3 -9.77 -56.42 6.67
CA PHE A 3 -8.84 -55.55 5.92
C PHE A 3 -9.59 -54.41 5.19
N LEU A 4 -10.70 -54.72 4.51
CA LEU A 4 -11.53 -53.72 3.84
C LEU A 4 -12.14 -52.72 4.82
N THR A 5 -12.52 -53.17 6.02
CA THR A 5 -13.01 -52.28 7.08
C THR A 5 -11.91 -51.32 7.55
N LYS A 6 -10.70 -51.83 7.82
CA LYS A 6 -9.56 -50.99 8.21
C LYS A 6 -9.17 -49.99 7.11
N LEU A 7 -9.20 -50.42 5.85
CA LEU A 7 -8.91 -49.56 4.70
C LEU A 7 -9.94 -48.42 4.55
N LYS A 8 -11.23 -48.69 4.76
CA LYS A 8 -12.29 -47.66 4.76
C LYS A 8 -12.06 -46.59 5.83
N TRP A 9 -11.67 -47.00 7.05
CA TRP A 9 -11.37 -46.08 8.14
C TRP A 9 -10.14 -45.20 7.85
N ILE A 10 -9.06 -45.80 7.34
CA ILE A 10 -7.84 -45.06 6.97
C ILE A 10 -8.13 -44.05 5.87
N LEU A 11 -8.88 -44.44 4.82
CA LEU A 11 -9.25 -43.53 3.74
C LEU A 11 -10.14 -42.38 4.22
N GLY A 12 -11.11 -42.65 5.09
CA GLY A 12 -11.99 -41.60 5.65
C GLY A 12 -11.23 -40.57 6.49
N ILE A 13 -10.35 -41.04 7.40
CA ILE A 13 -9.53 -40.16 8.22
C ILE A 13 -8.53 -39.37 7.35
N SER A 14 -7.90 -40.04 6.37
CA SER A 14 -6.98 -39.38 5.44
C SER A 14 -7.67 -38.31 4.61
N LEU A 15 -8.92 -38.53 4.19
CA LEU A 15 -9.69 -37.55 3.44
C LEU A 15 -9.99 -36.30 4.28
N VAL A 16 -10.41 -36.48 5.54
CA VAL A 16 -10.63 -35.37 6.48
C VAL A 16 -9.34 -34.58 6.67
N PHE A 17 -8.22 -35.27 6.89
CA PHE A 17 -6.93 -34.63 7.09
C PHE A 17 -6.46 -33.85 5.85
N LEU A 18 -6.60 -34.43 4.66
CA LEU A 18 -6.25 -33.75 3.41
C LEU A 18 -7.12 -32.52 3.17
N LEU A 19 -8.41 -32.57 3.54
CA LEU A 19 -9.31 -31.43 3.43
C LEU A 19 -8.84 -30.28 4.34
N ILE A 20 -8.62 -30.57 5.63
CA ILE A 20 -8.14 -29.56 6.60
C ILE A 20 -6.78 -29.00 6.17
N ALA A 21 -5.89 -29.83 5.64
CA ALA A 21 -4.59 -29.37 5.15
C ALA A 21 -4.73 -28.46 3.92
N ALA A 22 -5.65 -28.77 3.00
CA ALA A 22 -5.89 -27.97 1.81
C ALA A 22 -6.50 -26.60 2.16
N THR A 23 -7.50 -26.55 3.04
CA THR A 23 -8.12 -25.29 3.49
C THR A 23 -7.10 -24.43 4.25
N ASN A 24 -6.33 -25.03 5.16
CA ASN A 24 -5.26 -24.34 5.87
C ASN A 24 -4.21 -23.71 4.94
N LEU A 25 -3.84 -24.41 3.85
CA LEU A 25 -2.89 -23.89 2.88
C LEU A 25 -3.46 -22.69 2.10
N VAL A 26 -4.72 -22.78 1.68
CA VAL A 26 -5.44 -21.70 0.97
C VAL A 26 -5.58 -20.47 1.88
N ASP A 27 -6.03 -20.67 3.12
CA ASP A 27 -6.19 -19.59 4.10
C ASP A 27 -4.86 -18.91 4.40
N ARG A 28 -3.77 -19.68 4.55
CA ARG A 28 -2.43 -19.13 4.74
C ARG A 28 -2.01 -18.22 3.58
N SER A 29 -2.25 -18.62 2.33
CA SER A 29 -1.90 -17.82 1.16
C SER A 29 -2.68 -16.50 1.11
N ASN A 30 -3.99 -16.55 1.36
CA ASN A 30 -4.83 -15.36 1.37
C ASN A 30 -4.50 -14.43 2.56
N PHE A 31 -4.21 -14.99 3.73
CA PHE A 31 -3.79 -14.22 4.91
C PHE A 31 -2.49 -13.47 4.68
N VAL A 32 -1.53 -14.07 3.97
CA VAL A 32 -0.29 -13.39 3.56
C VAL A 32 -0.60 -12.19 2.66
N GLN A 33 -1.51 -12.32 1.69
CA GLN A 33 -1.90 -11.20 0.83
C GLN A 33 -2.58 -10.06 1.62
N VAL A 34 -3.46 -10.39 2.56
CA VAL A 34 -4.07 -9.39 3.46
C VAL A 34 -2.99 -8.66 4.25
N LYS A 35 -2.07 -9.40 4.87
CA LYS A 35 -0.96 -8.82 5.65
C LYS A 35 -0.10 -7.88 4.79
N GLU A 36 0.31 -8.33 3.61
CA GLU A 36 1.16 -7.54 2.70
C GLU A 36 0.44 -6.29 2.20
N SER A 37 -0.85 -6.39 1.89
CA SER A 37 -1.67 -5.25 1.46
C SER A 37 -1.81 -4.22 2.57
N VAL A 38 -2.02 -4.65 3.82
CA VAL A 38 -2.09 -3.73 4.98
C VAL A 38 -0.75 -3.03 5.23
N MET A 39 0.37 -3.76 5.16
CA MET A 39 1.71 -3.17 5.28
C MET A 39 1.95 -2.13 4.16
N THR A 40 1.62 -2.47 2.92
CA THR A 40 1.76 -1.56 1.77
C THR A 40 0.89 -0.30 1.92
N ILE A 41 -0.35 -0.44 2.40
CA ILE A 41 -1.24 0.70 2.66
C ILE A 41 -0.61 1.64 3.69
N TYR A 42 0.04 1.09 4.73
CA TYR A 42 0.66 1.91 5.77
C TYR A 42 1.99 2.52 5.29
N GLU A 43 2.99 1.68 4.97
CA GLU A 43 4.37 2.10 4.71
C GLU A 43 4.52 2.84 3.38
N ASP A 44 3.85 2.38 2.32
CA ASP A 44 4.05 2.92 0.97
C ASP A 44 2.96 3.89 0.52
N ARG A 45 1.81 3.97 1.20
CA ARG A 45 0.70 4.85 0.77
C ARG A 45 0.35 5.93 1.80
N LEU A 46 0.25 5.60 3.08
CA LEU A 46 -0.04 6.60 4.12
C LEU A 46 1.18 7.43 4.49
N VAL A 47 2.34 6.81 4.73
CA VAL A 47 3.58 7.54 5.04
C VAL A 47 3.98 8.42 3.85
N VAL A 48 3.89 7.90 2.62
CA VAL A 48 4.17 8.68 1.41
C VAL A 48 3.24 9.89 1.27
N LYS A 49 1.95 9.76 1.59
CA LYS A 49 1.04 10.91 1.63
C LYS A 49 1.42 11.99 2.63
N ASP A 50 1.96 11.61 3.78
CA ASP A 50 2.48 12.56 4.77
C ASP A 50 3.69 13.32 4.19
N LEU A 51 4.60 12.61 3.51
CA LEU A 51 5.74 13.23 2.81
C LEU A 51 5.28 14.22 1.73
N ILE A 52 4.29 13.86 0.90
CA ILE A 52 3.71 14.75 -0.13
C ILE A 52 3.14 16.01 0.52
N LEU A 53 2.39 15.84 1.61
CA LEU A 53 1.78 16.96 2.33
C LEU A 53 2.85 17.89 2.91
N ASP A 54 3.93 17.36 3.46
CA ASP A 54 5.03 18.17 4.00
C ASP A 54 5.79 18.91 2.90
N MET A 55 6.03 18.27 1.74
CA MET A 55 6.58 18.96 0.56
C MET A 55 5.65 20.08 0.09
N TYR A 56 4.34 19.85 0.08
CA TYR A 56 3.35 20.86 -0.27
C TYR A 56 3.38 22.06 0.69
N LYS A 57 3.48 21.81 2.01
CA LYS A 57 3.63 22.88 3.01
C LYS A 57 4.91 23.70 2.78
N ASP A 58 6.01 23.06 2.42
CA ASP A 58 7.27 23.75 2.14
C ASP A 58 7.18 24.60 0.87
N MET A 59 6.50 24.11 -0.18
CA MET A 59 6.16 24.92 -1.36
C MET A 59 5.29 26.12 -1.01
N GLN A 60 4.27 25.95 -0.16
CA GLN A 60 3.43 27.06 0.28
C GLN A 60 4.22 28.13 1.05
N LYS A 61 5.14 27.74 1.93
CA LYS A 61 6.00 28.71 2.64
C LYS A 61 6.81 29.56 1.67
N LYS A 62 7.44 28.92 0.67
CA LYS A 62 8.21 29.62 -0.37
C LYS A 62 7.32 30.54 -1.20
N LYS A 63 6.15 30.06 -1.62
CA LYS A 63 5.17 30.84 -2.39
C LYS A 63 4.74 32.10 -1.65
N VAL A 64 4.41 31.98 -0.36
CA VAL A 64 4.05 33.11 0.48
C VAL A 64 5.22 34.08 0.59
N ALA A 65 6.43 33.60 0.87
CA ALA A 65 7.61 34.45 0.99
C ALA A 65 7.94 35.24 -0.29
N ILE A 66 7.77 34.63 -1.47
CA ILE A 66 7.91 35.33 -2.76
C ILE A 66 6.84 36.42 -2.89
N LEU A 67 5.57 36.09 -2.64
CA LEU A 67 4.45 37.03 -2.80
C LEU A 67 4.47 38.18 -1.80
N THR A 68 5.11 38.00 -0.64
CA THR A 68 5.24 39.03 0.39
C THR A 68 6.61 39.72 0.38
N GLU A 69 7.48 39.41 -0.58
CA GLU A 69 8.83 39.94 -0.68
C GLU A 69 9.63 39.78 0.64
N ASP A 70 9.45 38.63 1.31
CA ASP A 70 10.03 38.38 2.64
C ASP A 70 11.53 38.08 2.54
N GLN A 71 12.35 39.13 2.54
CA GLN A 71 13.81 39.03 2.54
C GLN A 71 14.36 38.28 3.76
N GLN A 72 13.67 38.28 4.90
CA GLN A 72 14.11 37.55 6.09
C GLN A 72 13.98 36.04 5.87
N PHE A 73 12.89 35.59 5.25
CA PHE A 73 12.71 34.18 4.88
C PHE A 73 13.86 33.69 3.99
N PHE A 74 14.21 34.43 2.92
CA PHE A 74 15.25 34.01 1.99
C PHE A 74 16.66 33.95 2.61
N THR A 75 16.92 34.78 3.62
CA THR A 75 18.22 34.83 4.30
C THR A 75 18.36 33.84 5.46
N GLN A 76 17.26 33.46 6.13
CA GLN A 76 17.32 32.65 7.35
C GLN A 76 16.65 31.27 7.21
N ASP A 77 15.45 31.22 6.63
CA ASP A 77 14.60 30.04 6.67
C ASP A 77 14.67 29.21 5.38
N ASN A 78 14.91 29.85 4.23
CA ASN A 78 14.88 29.19 2.92
C ASN A 78 15.88 28.03 2.84
N GLN A 79 17.07 28.20 3.42
CA GLN A 79 18.07 27.13 3.45
C GLN A 79 17.61 25.93 4.30
N ALA A 80 16.89 26.16 5.39
CA ALA A 80 16.33 25.10 6.22
C ALA A 80 15.21 24.35 5.47
N VAL A 81 14.34 25.08 4.78
CA VAL A 81 13.29 24.50 3.91
C VAL A 81 13.91 23.67 2.79
N ASN A 82 15.00 24.15 2.16
CA ASN A 82 15.70 23.42 1.10
C ASN A 82 16.31 22.09 1.59
N ARG A 83 16.87 22.09 2.79
CA ARG A 83 17.36 20.85 3.43
C ARG A 83 16.21 19.90 3.78
N ASN A 84 15.09 20.42 4.26
CA ASN A 84 13.91 19.60 4.56
C ASN A 84 13.35 18.95 3.29
N LEU A 85 13.19 19.71 2.20
CA LEU A 85 12.76 19.20 0.90
C LEU A 85 13.69 18.08 0.40
N SER A 86 15.00 18.26 0.49
CA SER A 86 15.98 17.23 0.09
C SER A 86 15.79 15.95 0.92
N THR A 87 15.59 16.10 2.24
CA THR A 87 15.34 14.96 3.15
C THR A 87 14.01 14.26 2.83
N LEU A 88 12.96 15.02 2.49
CA LEU A 88 11.66 14.47 2.12
C LEU A 88 11.74 13.67 0.80
N ILE A 89 12.50 14.18 -0.19
CA ILE A 89 12.78 13.48 -1.45
C ILE A 89 13.51 12.16 -1.17
N GLU A 90 14.59 12.17 -0.39
CA GLU A 90 15.36 10.96 -0.06
C GLU A 90 14.48 9.91 0.63
N ARG A 91 13.61 10.34 1.56
CA ARG A 91 12.67 9.45 2.24
C ARG A 91 11.61 8.89 1.29
N TYR A 92 11.15 9.69 0.33
CA TYR A 92 10.18 9.25 -0.67
C TYR A 92 10.82 8.22 -1.61
N GLU A 93 12.05 8.46 -2.05
CA GLU A 93 12.79 7.58 -2.95
C GLU A 93 13.08 6.20 -2.33
N ALA A 94 13.20 6.13 -1.00
CA ALA A 94 13.38 4.87 -0.29
C ALA A 94 12.12 4.00 -0.20
N THR A 95 10.96 4.51 -0.64
CA THR A 95 9.68 3.78 -0.64
C THR A 95 9.49 2.94 -1.90
N LYS A 96 8.48 2.07 -1.90
CA LYS A 96 8.19 1.23 -3.07
C LYS A 96 7.37 1.99 -4.12
N LEU A 97 8.06 2.55 -5.10
CA LEU A 97 7.43 3.25 -6.23
C LEU A 97 6.79 2.27 -7.23
N THR A 98 5.63 2.66 -7.75
CA THR A 98 5.09 2.06 -8.98
C THR A 98 5.75 2.65 -10.22
N ASP A 99 5.63 1.99 -11.38
CA ASP A 99 6.25 2.47 -12.63
C ASP A 99 5.78 3.89 -13.00
N ASN A 100 4.48 4.16 -12.88
CA ASN A 100 3.91 5.48 -13.19
C ASN A 100 4.32 6.54 -12.15
N GLU A 101 4.35 6.16 -10.88
CA GLU A 101 4.78 7.03 -9.77
C GLU A 101 6.25 7.43 -9.93
N GLY A 102 7.11 6.49 -10.32
CA GLY A 102 8.53 6.75 -10.57
C GLY A 102 8.74 7.84 -11.62
N VAL A 103 7.96 7.82 -12.71
CA VAL A 103 8.06 8.84 -13.77
C VAL A 103 7.74 10.24 -13.23
N VAL A 104 6.60 10.39 -12.54
CA VAL A 104 6.17 11.68 -11.97
C VAL A 104 7.14 12.13 -10.86
N PHE A 105 7.68 11.20 -10.09
CA PHE A 105 8.64 11.50 -9.03
C PHE A 105 9.99 11.98 -9.56
N GLU A 106 10.48 11.42 -10.68
CA GLU A 106 11.68 11.96 -11.35
C GLU A 106 11.45 13.40 -11.85
N GLU A 107 10.27 13.68 -12.40
CA GLU A 107 9.90 15.03 -12.81
C GLU A 107 9.85 16.01 -11.62
N LEU A 108 9.24 15.59 -10.51
CA LEU A 108 9.24 16.34 -9.25
C LEU A 108 10.67 16.69 -8.80
N LYS A 109 11.58 15.69 -8.81
CA LYS A 109 12.98 15.89 -8.43
C LYS A 109 13.68 16.91 -9.32
N ALA A 110 13.50 16.80 -10.64
CA ALA A 110 14.08 17.75 -11.60
C ALA A 110 13.54 19.18 -11.42
N ASN A 111 12.23 19.32 -11.17
CA ASN A 111 11.59 20.61 -10.96
C ASN A 111 12.05 21.26 -9.64
N ILE A 112 12.16 20.48 -8.55
CA ILE A 112 12.71 20.96 -7.28
C ILE A 112 14.18 21.38 -7.46
N GLN A 113 15.01 20.58 -8.13
CA GLN A 113 16.41 20.95 -8.37
C GLN A 113 16.54 22.26 -9.17
N SER A 114 15.67 22.45 -10.15
CA SER A 114 15.61 23.68 -10.95
C SER A 114 15.20 24.88 -10.11
N LEU A 115 14.21 24.73 -9.23
CA LEU A 115 13.80 25.77 -8.27
C LEU A 115 14.96 26.15 -7.34
N LEU A 116 15.65 25.17 -6.74
CA LEU A 116 16.78 25.41 -5.83
C LEU A 116 17.94 26.15 -6.53
N ALA A 117 18.21 25.82 -7.78
CA ALA A 117 19.21 26.50 -8.59
C ALA A 117 18.82 27.95 -8.90
N ALA A 118 17.54 28.19 -9.24
CA ALA A 118 17.01 29.52 -9.51
C ALA A 118 17.02 30.41 -8.25
N GLU A 119 16.66 29.86 -7.09
CA GLU A 119 16.73 30.56 -5.79
C GLU A 119 18.14 31.04 -5.44
N SER A 120 19.16 30.29 -5.86
CA SER A 120 20.57 30.62 -5.58
C SER A 120 21.09 31.79 -6.42
N GLN A 121 20.35 32.18 -7.46
CA GLN A 121 20.71 33.25 -8.41
C GLN A 121 19.87 34.52 -8.23
N VAL A 122 19.01 34.57 -7.20
CA VAL A 122 18.15 35.72 -6.94
C VAL A 122 19.00 36.90 -6.47
N GLU A 123 19.25 37.85 -7.36
CA GLU A 123 19.56 39.23 -6.98
C GLU A 123 18.25 39.90 -6.55
N ALA A 124 18.25 40.59 -5.40
CA ALA A 124 17.06 41.20 -4.84
C ALA A 124 16.40 42.19 -5.83
N ASP A 125 15.06 42.19 -5.83
CA ASP A 125 14.17 43.15 -6.50
C ASP A 125 14.00 43.03 -8.05
N ASN A 126 14.00 41.80 -8.60
CA ASN A 126 13.63 41.57 -10.00
C ASN A 126 12.26 40.84 -10.15
N PRO A 127 11.18 41.54 -10.58
CA PRO A 127 9.84 40.96 -10.76
C PRO A 127 9.77 39.80 -11.77
N GLU A 128 10.66 39.76 -12.75
CA GLU A 128 10.72 38.68 -13.75
C GLU A 128 11.21 37.37 -13.10
N VAL A 129 12.10 37.47 -12.11
CA VAL A 129 12.60 36.33 -11.34
C VAL A 129 11.51 35.78 -10.43
N GLU A 130 10.74 36.64 -9.76
CA GLU A 130 9.61 36.23 -8.93
C GLU A 130 8.55 35.45 -9.72
N SER A 131 8.16 35.96 -10.90
CA SER A 131 7.18 35.28 -11.74
C SER A 131 7.68 33.91 -12.20
N ASN A 132 8.98 33.77 -12.49
CA ASN A 132 9.59 32.49 -12.85
C ASN A 132 9.56 31.50 -11.67
N LEU A 133 9.94 31.94 -10.47
CA LEU A 133 9.92 31.10 -9.27
C LEU A 133 8.50 30.63 -8.92
N LEU A 134 7.49 31.50 -9.04
CA LEU A 134 6.09 31.12 -8.84
C LEU A 134 5.63 30.08 -9.87
N GLY A 135 6.08 30.21 -11.13
CA GLY A 135 5.84 29.22 -12.17
C GLY A 135 6.44 27.86 -11.84
N MET A 136 7.69 27.82 -11.38
CA MET A 136 8.36 26.59 -10.93
C MET A 136 7.66 25.96 -9.72
N ILE A 137 7.26 26.76 -8.72
CA ILE A 137 6.49 26.27 -7.57
C ILE A 137 5.16 25.67 -8.03
N SER A 138 4.46 26.32 -8.97
CA SER A 138 3.20 25.80 -9.50
C SER A 138 3.37 24.46 -10.22
N GLN A 139 4.49 24.23 -10.91
CA GLN A 139 4.79 22.94 -11.54
C GLN A 139 5.04 21.86 -10.48
N ILE A 140 5.80 22.20 -9.43
CA ILE A 140 6.04 21.29 -8.30
C ILE A 140 4.73 20.95 -7.59
N GLU A 141 3.87 21.94 -7.32
CA GLU A 141 2.53 21.73 -6.74
C GLU A 141 1.69 20.78 -7.61
N ALA A 142 1.76 20.89 -8.93
CA ALA A 142 1.07 19.98 -9.85
C ALA A 142 1.63 18.56 -9.78
N ASN A 143 2.97 18.38 -9.76
CA ASN A 143 3.56 17.05 -9.59
C ASN A 143 3.16 16.42 -8.25
N LEU A 144 3.08 17.20 -7.16
CA LEU A 144 2.65 16.72 -5.85
C LEU A 144 1.17 16.30 -5.84
N ASP A 145 0.30 17.01 -6.57
CA ASP A 145 -1.11 16.65 -6.74
C ASP A 145 -1.26 15.34 -7.53
N ASP A 146 -0.54 15.22 -8.65
CA ASP A 146 -0.51 13.99 -9.46
C ASP A 146 -0.04 12.78 -8.62
N LEU A 147 1.04 12.95 -7.85
CA LEU A 147 1.53 11.90 -6.94
C LEU A 147 0.48 11.56 -5.87
N SER A 148 -0.21 12.55 -5.30
CA SER A 148 -1.27 12.32 -4.30
C SER A 148 -2.45 11.52 -4.88
N ASP A 149 -2.84 11.80 -6.12
CA ASP A 149 -3.87 11.07 -6.84
C ASP A 149 -3.45 9.64 -7.14
N ILE A 150 -2.19 9.43 -7.55
CA ILE A 150 -1.60 8.10 -7.69
C ILE A 150 -1.66 7.34 -6.35
N GLN A 151 -1.27 7.96 -5.23
CA GLN A 151 -1.34 7.33 -3.90
C GLN A 151 -2.76 6.88 -3.54
N ILE A 152 -3.76 7.71 -3.82
CA ILE A 152 -5.17 7.38 -3.56
C ILE A 152 -5.63 6.20 -4.45
N SER A 153 -5.23 6.20 -5.72
CA SER A 153 -5.57 5.13 -6.65
C SER A 153 -4.97 3.78 -6.24
N GLU A 154 -3.70 3.76 -5.86
CA GLU A 154 -3.01 2.55 -5.40
C GLU A 154 -3.52 2.10 -4.04
N GLY A 155 -3.81 3.02 -3.12
CA GLY A 155 -4.48 2.71 -1.85
C GLY A 155 -5.82 1.99 -2.05
N ARG A 156 -6.66 2.46 -2.99
CA ARG A 156 -7.92 1.78 -3.35
C ARG A 156 -7.67 0.39 -3.92
N ARG A 157 -6.63 0.22 -4.74
CA ARG A 157 -6.26 -1.07 -5.33
C ARG A 157 -5.86 -2.08 -4.23
N GLN A 158 -5.03 -1.67 -3.27
CA GLN A 158 -4.63 -2.52 -2.14
C GLN A 158 -5.81 -2.93 -1.25
N VAL A 159 -6.75 -2.01 -0.99
CA VAL A 159 -8.01 -2.34 -0.29
C VAL A 159 -8.84 -3.36 -1.07
N SER A 160 -8.92 -3.24 -2.40
CA SER A 160 -9.64 -4.20 -3.24
C SER A 160 -9.01 -5.60 -3.19
N ILE A 161 -7.68 -5.69 -3.24
CA ILE A 161 -6.94 -6.95 -3.11
C ILE A 161 -7.21 -7.59 -1.75
N THR A 162 -7.11 -6.80 -0.68
CA THR A 162 -7.41 -7.23 0.69
C THR A 162 -8.82 -7.80 0.80
N LYS A 163 -9.82 -7.08 0.25
CA LYS A 163 -11.21 -7.52 0.28
C LYS A 163 -11.39 -8.87 -0.42
N ARG A 164 -10.83 -9.05 -1.62
CA ARG A 164 -10.93 -10.33 -2.35
C ARG A 164 -10.28 -11.49 -1.59
N ALA A 165 -9.14 -11.25 -0.94
CA ALA A 165 -8.45 -12.25 -0.13
C ALA A 165 -9.30 -12.62 1.10
N THR A 166 -9.87 -11.64 1.80
CA THR A 166 -10.77 -11.86 2.94
C THR A 166 -12.05 -12.61 2.55
N ASP A 167 -12.72 -12.18 1.47
CA ASP A 167 -13.94 -12.83 0.97
C ASP A 167 -13.64 -14.30 0.61
N SER A 168 -12.47 -14.58 0.05
CA SER A 168 -12.03 -15.95 -0.26
C SER A 168 -11.85 -16.79 1.02
N ILE A 169 -11.16 -16.26 2.03
CA ILE A 169 -10.97 -16.93 3.33
C ILE A 169 -12.32 -17.27 3.96
N GLU A 170 -13.26 -16.33 3.97
CA GLU A 170 -14.58 -16.53 4.54
C GLU A 170 -15.34 -17.66 3.83
N LEU A 171 -15.35 -17.65 2.50
CA LEU A 171 -16.02 -18.70 1.70
C LEU A 171 -15.41 -20.09 1.94
N PHE A 172 -14.08 -20.21 1.93
CA PHE A 172 -13.42 -21.49 2.16
C PHE A 172 -13.63 -22.01 3.59
N THR A 173 -13.58 -21.12 4.58
CA THR A 173 -13.85 -21.47 5.98
C THR A 173 -15.29 -21.96 6.17
N GLN A 174 -16.28 -21.26 5.58
CA GLN A 174 -17.69 -21.67 5.65
C GLN A 174 -17.91 -23.05 4.99
N LEU A 175 -17.32 -23.27 3.82
CA LEU A 175 -17.40 -24.55 3.12
C LEU A 175 -16.75 -25.67 3.94
N GLU A 176 -15.59 -25.42 4.53
CA GLU A 176 -14.91 -26.38 5.42
C GLU A 176 -15.83 -26.82 6.56
N ILE A 177 -16.45 -25.86 7.26
CA ILE A 177 -17.36 -26.16 8.38
C ILE A 177 -18.52 -27.05 7.91
N TYR A 178 -19.14 -26.74 6.76
CA TYR A 178 -20.22 -27.58 6.23
C TYR A 178 -19.76 -28.99 5.88
N VAL A 179 -18.58 -29.14 5.26
CA VAL A 179 -18.06 -30.46 4.92
C VAL A 179 -17.65 -31.24 6.18
N LEU A 180 -17.10 -30.58 7.20
CA LEU A 180 -16.77 -31.21 8.48
C LEU A 180 -18.03 -31.72 9.21
N ILE A 181 -19.10 -30.92 9.23
CA ILE A 181 -20.39 -31.34 9.79
C ILE A 181 -20.95 -32.54 9.02
N PHE A 182 -20.93 -32.48 7.68
CA PHE A 182 -21.38 -33.59 6.83
C PHE A 182 -20.59 -34.88 7.09
N LEU A 183 -19.25 -34.80 7.14
CA LEU A 183 -18.38 -35.93 7.42
C LEU A 183 -18.63 -36.50 8.83
N ALA A 184 -18.84 -35.65 9.83
CA ALA A 184 -19.17 -36.08 11.18
C ALA A 184 -20.47 -36.90 11.22
N ILE A 185 -21.52 -36.47 10.50
CA ILE A 185 -22.78 -37.20 10.38
C ILE A 185 -22.56 -38.55 9.67
N VAL A 186 -21.82 -38.57 8.55
CA VAL A 186 -21.53 -39.81 7.81
C VAL A 186 -20.79 -40.82 8.69
N ILE A 187 -19.82 -40.38 9.48
CA ILE A 187 -19.08 -41.24 10.41
C ILE A 187 -20.03 -41.79 11.49
N GLN A 188 -20.90 -40.96 12.08
CA GLN A 188 -21.89 -41.41 13.06
C GLN A 188 -22.82 -42.49 12.48
N VAL A 189 -23.31 -42.31 11.25
CA VAL A 189 -24.13 -43.31 10.55
C VAL A 189 -23.35 -44.60 10.33
N ILE A 190 -22.11 -44.54 9.84
CA ILE A 190 -21.27 -45.74 9.61
C ILE A 190 -21.00 -46.51 10.90
N ILE A 191 -20.79 -45.82 12.03
CA ILE A 191 -20.57 -46.46 13.34
C ILE A 191 -21.85 -47.11 13.86
N LEU A 192 -22.99 -46.42 13.75
CA LEU A 192 -24.27 -46.87 14.29
C LEU A 192 -24.92 -47.96 13.43
N TYR A 193 -24.65 -47.97 12.12
CA TYR A 193 -25.15 -48.99 11.19
C TYR A 193 -24.36 -50.29 11.35
N ARG A 194 -24.76 -51.12 12.33
CA ARG A 194 -24.31 -52.50 12.41
C ARG A 194 -24.94 -53.28 11.25
N PRO A 195 -24.16 -53.94 10.36
CA PRO A 195 -24.74 -54.83 9.37
C PRO A 195 -25.52 -55.92 10.11
N SER A 196 -26.79 -56.10 9.74
CA SER A 196 -27.59 -57.24 10.19
C SER A 196 -26.80 -58.50 9.89
N LYS A 197 -26.50 -59.28 10.92
CA LYS A 197 -25.98 -60.64 10.77
C LYS A 197 -27.10 -61.47 10.17
N ASP A 198 -26.99 -61.77 8.90
CA ASP A 198 -27.47 -63.04 8.36
C ASP A 198 -26.34 -64.08 8.51
#